data_AF-A0A6N7WBX3-F1
#
_entry.id   AF-A0A6N7WBX3-F1
#
_cell.length_a   1.000
_cell.length_b   1.000
_cell.length_c   1.000
_cell.angle_alpha   90.00
_cell.angle_beta   90.00
_cell.angle_gamma   90.00
#
_symmetry.space_group_name_H-M   'P 1'
#
loop_
_entity.id
_entity.type
_entity.pdbx_description
1 polymer ?
#
loop_
_entity_poly.entity_id
_entity_poly.type
_entity_poly.pdbx_seq_one_letter_code
_entity_poly.pdbx_strand_id
1 'polypeptide(L)'
;MKKLPKINTAKLLKAALPYIFIGLIATKLGQAYRMASGADVLDKILGAFLKIGEAFANPLPSIHPFDLLVGTACGVLVWFIVYQKAKNARKYRRGAEYGTARWGTEKDIEPFIDPDFSQNILLSDSERLTLGKIAAPEKRNVNLNVLVIGGSGSGKTRYHIKPNLLQMNASYVCSDPKGTVIEEVGRALVRGGYKIKVLNTIDFSCSMHYNPFVYLHSETDILTLVTVIMTNTQGEAKGGDDFWQKAEALLYCCPAN
;
A
#
# COMPACT_ATOMS: atom_id res chain seq x y z
N MET A 1 5.77 16.63 -32.32
CA MET A 1 4.84 17.63 -31.75
C MET A 1 3.73 16.88 -31.00
N LYS A 2 3.64 17.01 -29.66
CA LYS A 2 2.53 16.40 -28.88
C LYS A 2 1.22 17.04 -29.35
N LYS A 3 0.30 16.25 -29.91
CA LYS A 3 -1.05 16.71 -30.27
C LYS A 3 -1.71 17.22 -28.98
N LEU A 4 -1.96 18.52 -28.89
CA LEU A 4 -2.72 19.11 -27.78
C LEU A 4 -4.10 18.44 -27.72
N PRO A 5 -4.61 18.10 -26.52
CA PRO A 5 -5.91 17.45 -26.39
C PRO A 5 -7.00 18.35 -26.99
N LYS A 6 -7.90 17.78 -27.79
CA LYS A 6 -9.05 18.50 -28.34
C LYS A 6 -9.86 19.10 -27.19
N ILE A 7 -9.84 20.43 -27.06
CA ILE A 7 -10.59 21.15 -26.03
C ILE A 7 -12.08 20.99 -26.36
N ASN A 8 -12.81 20.27 -25.53
CA ASN A 8 -14.26 20.19 -25.63
C ASN A 8 -14.85 21.49 -25.06
N THR A 9 -15.15 22.44 -25.95
CA THR A 9 -15.68 23.77 -25.64
C THR A 9 -16.98 23.70 -24.83
N ALA A 10 -17.85 22.74 -25.10
CA ALA A 10 -19.10 22.55 -24.35
C ALA A 10 -18.84 22.13 -22.88
N LYS A 11 -17.83 21.30 -22.63
CA LYS A 11 -17.43 20.90 -21.27
C LYS A 11 -16.82 22.08 -20.50
N LEU A 12 -16.01 22.90 -21.17
CA LEU A 12 -15.42 24.10 -20.58
C LEU A 12 -16.48 25.14 -20.23
N LEU A 13 -17.45 25.37 -21.13
CA LEU A 13 -18.56 26.29 -20.90
C LEU A 13 -19.41 25.88 -19.68
N LYS A 14 -19.76 24.59 -19.59
CA LYS A 14 -20.50 24.05 -18.43
C LYS A 14 -19.72 24.21 -17.12
N ALA A 15 -18.40 24.05 -17.16
CA ALA A 15 -17.54 24.26 -15.98
C ALA A 15 -17.42 25.75 -15.61
N ALA A 16 -17.49 26.67 -16.58
CA ALA A 16 -17.40 28.11 -16.36
C ALA A 16 -18.74 28.74 -15.89
N LEU A 17 -19.88 28.14 -16.25
CA LEU A 17 -21.24 28.61 -15.97
C LEU A 17 -21.50 29.06 -14.52
N PRO A 18 -21.12 28.31 -13.46
CA PRO A 18 -21.34 28.76 -12.08
C PRO A 18 -20.55 30.02 -11.73
N TYR A 19 -19.33 30.19 -12.27
CA TYR A 19 -18.49 31.36 -12.02
C TYR A 19 -18.99 32.59 -12.78
N ILE A 20 -19.54 32.38 -13.98
CA ILE A 20 -20.22 33.43 -14.76
C ILE A 20 -21.46 33.89 -13.99
N PHE A 21 -22.27 32.97 -13.46
CA PHE A 21 -23.45 33.30 -12.66
C PHE A 21 -23.09 34.09 -11.39
N ILE A 22 -22.05 33.65 -10.67
CA ILE A 22 -21.52 34.38 -9.50
C ILE A 22 -21.04 35.77 -9.90
N GLY A 23 -20.33 35.90 -11.03
CA GLY A 23 -19.89 37.19 -11.53
C GLY A 23 -21.03 38.13 -11.90
N LEU A 24 -22.11 37.61 -12.50
CA LEU A 24 -23.31 38.39 -12.83
C LEU A 24 -24.02 38.90 -11.57
N ILE A 25 -24.13 38.08 -10.53
CA ILE A 25 -24.68 38.52 -9.23
C ILE A 25 -23.75 39.57 -8.58
N ALA A 26 -22.43 39.37 -8.66
CA ALA A 26 -21.45 40.27 -8.08
C ALA A 26 -21.40 41.67 -8.74
N THR A 27 -22.03 41.86 -9.91
CA THR A 27 -22.22 43.22 -10.48
C THR A 27 -22.96 44.16 -9.52
N LYS A 28 -23.78 43.62 -8.62
CA LYS A 28 -24.50 44.39 -7.59
C LYS A 28 -23.58 45.02 -6.55
N LEU A 29 -22.41 44.45 -6.32
CA LEU A 29 -21.39 45.05 -5.46
C LEU A 29 -20.86 46.35 -6.08
N GLY A 30 -20.65 46.35 -7.40
CA GLY A 30 -20.31 47.57 -8.15
C GLY A 30 -21.45 48.60 -8.14
N GLN A 31 -22.69 48.14 -8.29
CA GLN A 31 -23.87 49.00 -8.23
C GLN A 31 -24.03 49.66 -6.85
N ALA A 32 -23.88 48.90 -5.77
CA ALA A 32 -23.92 49.41 -4.40
C ALA A 32 -22.80 50.43 -4.14
N TYR A 33 -21.60 50.18 -4.67
CA TYR A 33 -20.49 51.13 -4.61
C TYR A 33 -20.73 52.43 -5.36
N ARG A 34 -21.44 52.38 -6.50
CA ARG A 34 -21.87 53.59 -7.23
C ARG A 34 -22.99 54.34 -6.51
N MET A 35 -23.90 53.63 -5.85
CA MET A 35 -25.01 54.24 -5.09
C MET A 35 -24.54 54.89 -3.79
N ALA A 36 -23.35 54.54 -3.29
CA ALA A 36 -22.76 55.12 -2.10
C ALA A 36 -22.14 56.50 -2.38
N SER A 37 -22.54 57.49 -1.60
CA SER A 37 -21.95 58.83 -1.60
C SER A 37 -20.95 58.94 -0.45
N GLY A 38 -19.70 59.25 -0.74
CA GLY A 38 -18.63 59.42 0.24
C GLY A 38 -17.48 60.25 -0.34
N ALA A 39 -16.76 60.98 0.51
CA ALA A 39 -15.61 61.80 0.11
C ALA A 39 -14.38 60.92 -0.18
N ASP A 40 -14.18 59.88 0.63
CA ASP A 40 -13.07 58.94 0.49
C ASP A 40 -13.52 57.52 0.07
N VAL A 41 -12.55 56.72 -0.39
CA VAL A 41 -12.78 55.33 -0.84
C VAL A 41 -13.35 54.46 0.29
N LEU A 42 -12.90 54.67 1.53
CA LEU A 42 -13.32 53.90 2.69
C LEU A 42 -14.79 54.19 3.06
N ASP A 43 -15.20 55.46 2.98
CA ASP A 43 -16.58 55.89 3.18
C ASP A 43 -17.52 55.33 2.11
N LYS A 44 -17.04 55.26 0.86
CA LYS A 44 -17.79 54.63 -0.23
C LYS A 44 -17.96 53.12 -0.03
N ILE A 45 -16.95 52.42 0.48
CA ILE A 45 -17.06 50.98 0.79
C ILE A 45 -18.06 50.75 1.92
N LEU A 46 -18.01 51.55 2.98
CA LEU A 46 -18.96 51.45 4.10
C LEU A 46 -20.39 51.82 3.66
N GLY A 47 -20.53 52.89 2.87
CA GLY A 47 -21.81 53.28 2.27
C GLY A 47 -22.37 52.24 1.30
N ALA A 48 -21.50 51.53 0.57
CA ALA A 48 -21.90 50.43 -0.31
C ALA A 48 -22.44 49.24 0.48
N PHE A 49 -21.86 48.94 1.65
CA PHE A 49 -22.33 47.89 2.53
C PHE A 49 -23.74 48.18 3.07
N LEU A 50 -24.02 49.44 3.42
CA LEU A 50 -25.35 49.87 3.88
C LEU A 50 -26.40 49.82 2.76
N LYS A 51 -26.00 50.14 1.52
CA LYS A 51 -26.89 50.15 0.34
C LYS A 51 -26.95 48.81 -0.41
N ILE A 52 -26.32 47.77 0.11
CA ILE A 52 -26.30 46.45 -0.54
C ILE A 52 -27.72 45.87 -0.65
N GLY A 53 -28.55 46.04 0.39
CA GLY A 53 -29.95 45.57 0.38
C GLY A 53 -30.78 46.21 -0.74
N GLU A 54 -30.60 47.51 -0.99
CA GLU A 54 -31.29 48.24 -2.05
C GLU A 54 -30.79 47.82 -3.45
N ALA A 55 -29.49 47.58 -3.61
CA ALA A 55 -28.92 47.10 -4.86
C ALA A 55 -29.45 45.70 -5.27
N PHE A 56 -29.77 44.87 -4.28
CA PHE A 56 -30.33 43.52 -4.46
C PHE A 56 -31.86 43.48 -4.57
N ALA A 57 -32.57 44.61 -4.40
CA ALA A 57 -34.03 44.67 -4.56
C ALA A 57 -34.49 44.29 -5.98
N ASN A 58 -33.65 44.55 -6.99
CA ASN A 58 -33.85 44.08 -8.36
C ASN A 58 -32.91 42.90 -8.67
N PRO A 59 -33.45 41.71 -9.00
CA PRO A 59 -32.66 40.50 -9.20
C PRO A 59 -31.86 40.48 -10.51
N LEU A 60 -32.07 41.46 -11.40
CA LEU A 60 -31.38 41.54 -12.69
C LEU A 60 -29.99 42.19 -12.56
N PRO A 61 -28.95 41.67 -13.25
CA PRO A 61 -27.59 42.19 -13.18
C PRO A 61 -27.49 43.62 -13.74
N SER A 62 -26.54 44.40 -13.22
CA SER A 62 -26.27 45.75 -13.73
C SER A 62 -25.40 45.69 -14.98
N ILE A 63 -25.78 46.44 -16.02
CA ILE A 63 -25.08 46.47 -17.33
C ILE A 63 -24.04 47.61 -17.38
N HIS A 64 -23.85 48.35 -16.28
CA HIS A 64 -22.89 49.45 -16.25
C HIS A 64 -21.44 48.91 -16.38
N PRO A 65 -20.56 49.54 -17.19
CA PRO A 65 -19.20 49.03 -17.46
C PRO A 65 -18.38 48.76 -16.19
N PHE A 66 -18.45 49.67 -15.20
CA PHE A 66 -17.78 49.50 -13.91
C PHE A 66 -18.30 48.30 -13.11
N ASP A 67 -19.62 48.07 -13.11
CA ASP A 67 -20.24 46.97 -12.36
C ASP A 67 -19.91 45.62 -13.00
N LEU A 68 -19.82 45.59 -14.33
CA LEU A 68 -19.41 44.43 -15.10
C LEU A 68 -17.94 44.05 -14.83
N LEU A 69 -17.06 45.04 -14.67
CA LEU A 69 -15.66 44.82 -14.29
C LEU A 69 -15.55 44.24 -12.88
N VAL A 70 -16.31 44.78 -11.91
CA VAL A 70 -16.37 44.24 -10.55
C VAL A 70 -16.89 42.80 -10.56
N GLY A 71 -17.97 42.54 -11.29
CA GLY A 71 -18.56 41.20 -11.42
C GLY A 71 -17.60 40.18 -12.04
N THR A 72 -16.94 40.54 -13.14
CA THR A 72 -15.96 39.66 -13.81
C THR A 72 -14.75 39.39 -12.93
N ALA A 73 -14.22 40.39 -12.22
CA ALA A 73 -13.13 40.22 -11.27
C ALA A 73 -13.51 39.25 -10.13
N CYS A 74 -14.69 39.38 -9.54
CA CYS A 74 -15.19 38.47 -8.50
C CYS A 74 -15.36 37.04 -9.03
N GLY A 75 -15.92 36.86 -10.24
CA GLY A 75 -16.08 35.55 -10.86
C GLY A 75 -14.74 34.84 -11.11
N VAL A 76 -13.74 35.56 -11.62
CA VAL A 76 -12.38 35.05 -11.84
C VAL A 76 -11.69 34.71 -10.52
N LEU A 77 -11.86 35.53 -9.48
CA LEU A 77 -11.28 35.30 -8.16
C LEU A 77 -11.85 34.02 -7.52
N VAL A 78 -13.17 33.82 -7.56
CA VAL A 78 -13.80 32.59 -7.05
C VAL A 78 -13.34 31.38 -7.86
N TRP A 79 -13.27 31.49 -9.19
CA TRP A 79 -12.72 30.44 -10.05
C TRP A 79 -11.28 30.08 -9.66
N PHE A 80 -10.43 31.08 -9.43
CA PHE A 80 -9.04 30.88 -9.04
C PHE A 80 -8.90 30.19 -7.68
N ILE A 81 -9.71 30.56 -6.69
CA ILE A 81 -9.74 29.91 -5.37
C ILE A 81 -10.15 28.44 -5.50
N VAL A 82 -11.21 28.13 -6.25
CA VAL A 82 -11.67 26.75 -6.45
C VAL A 82 -10.65 25.95 -7.24
N TYR A 83 -10.01 26.54 -8.25
CA TYR A 83 -8.94 25.93 -9.02
C TYR A 83 -7.73 25.58 -8.15
N GLN A 84 -7.28 26.49 -7.30
CA GLN A 84 -6.21 26.26 -6.33
C GLN A 84 -6.57 25.13 -5.37
N LYS A 85 -7.79 25.12 -4.81
CA LYS A 85 -8.27 24.03 -3.93
C LYS A 85 -8.34 22.69 -4.65
N ALA A 86 -8.81 22.66 -5.90
CA ALA A 86 -8.91 21.44 -6.70
C ALA A 86 -7.52 20.88 -7.07
N LYS A 87 -6.55 21.76 -7.43
CA LYS A 87 -5.16 21.33 -7.67
C LYS A 87 -4.45 20.85 -6.41
N ASN A 88 -4.77 21.44 -5.26
CA ASN A 88 -4.25 21.04 -3.95
C ASN A 88 -5.06 19.93 -3.27
N ALA A 89 -6.10 19.38 -3.92
CA ALA A 89 -6.87 18.23 -3.45
C ALA A 89 -6.12 16.90 -3.63
N ARG A 90 -4.80 16.91 -3.41
CA ARG A 90 -4.02 15.69 -3.29
C ARG A 90 -4.42 15.01 -1.98
N LYS A 91 -4.59 13.68 -2.02
CA LYS A 91 -4.91 12.84 -0.85
C LYS A 91 -3.70 12.78 0.10
N TYR A 92 -3.48 13.83 0.87
CA TYR A 92 -2.48 13.88 1.92
C TYR A 92 -3.11 13.46 3.25
N ARG A 93 -2.51 12.48 3.95
CA ARG A 93 -2.85 12.20 5.36
C ARG A 93 -2.05 13.15 6.27
N ARG A 94 -2.51 14.40 6.36
CA ARG A 94 -1.88 15.42 7.21
C ARG A 94 -1.93 14.99 8.68
N GLY A 95 -0.79 15.05 9.37
CA GLY A 95 -0.68 14.63 10.78
C GLY A 95 -0.46 13.13 11.01
N ALA A 96 -0.33 12.33 9.95
CA ALA A 96 -0.09 10.89 10.00
C ALA A 96 1.22 10.51 9.29
N GLU A 97 2.21 11.40 9.34
CA GLU A 97 3.46 11.30 8.57
C GLU A 97 4.35 10.14 9.02
N TYR A 98 4.22 9.74 10.30
CA TYR A 98 4.93 8.61 10.90
C TYR A 98 4.12 7.31 10.91
N GLY A 99 3.05 7.26 10.11
CA GLY A 99 2.11 6.15 10.11
C GLY A 99 0.98 6.34 11.12
N THR A 100 -0.10 5.59 10.91
CA THR A 100 -1.26 5.54 11.82
C THR A 100 -1.58 4.08 12.03
N ALA A 101 -1.58 3.64 13.28
CA ALA A 101 -1.99 2.31 13.68
C ALA A 101 -3.24 2.42 14.55
N ARG A 102 -4.20 1.54 14.31
CA ARG A 102 -5.39 1.37 15.16
C ARG A 102 -5.67 -0.11 15.30
N TRP A 103 -6.41 -0.47 16.34
CA TRP A 103 -6.97 -1.81 16.45
C TRP A 103 -7.87 -2.08 15.24
N GLY A 104 -7.67 -3.25 14.64
CA GLY A 104 -8.48 -3.74 13.54
C GLY A 104 -9.87 -4.13 14.01
N THR A 105 -10.83 -4.05 13.10
CA THR A 105 -12.18 -4.59 13.26
C THR A 105 -12.38 -5.73 12.27
N GLU A 106 -13.41 -6.55 12.45
CA GLU A 106 -13.72 -7.68 11.57
C GLU A 106 -13.86 -7.27 10.09
N LYS A 107 -14.44 -6.08 9.84
CA LYS A 107 -14.57 -5.50 8.48
C LYS A 107 -13.22 -5.17 7.82
N ASP A 108 -12.18 -4.97 8.61
CA ASP A 108 -10.85 -4.66 8.09
C ASP A 108 -10.16 -5.91 7.52
N ILE A 109 -10.40 -7.08 8.14
CA ILE A 109 -9.80 -8.35 7.73
C ILE A 109 -10.66 -9.11 6.70
N GLU A 110 -11.98 -8.95 6.72
CA GLU A 110 -12.95 -9.62 5.83
C GLU A 110 -12.52 -9.69 4.35
N PRO A 111 -11.99 -8.62 3.71
CA PRO A 111 -11.60 -8.69 2.29
C PRO A 111 -10.40 -9.60 2.01
N PHE A 112 -9.67 -9.99 3.05
CA PHE A 112 -8.47 -10.82 2.99
C PHE A 112 -8.74 -12.27 3.37
N ILE A 113 -9.97 -12.62 3.75
CA ILE A 113 -10.35 -13.99 4.12
C ILE A 113 -10.95 -14.68 2.90
N ASP A 114 -10.48 -15.88 2.61
CA ASP A 114 -11.09 -16.75 1.61
C ASP A 114 -12.34 -17.43 2.19
N PRO A 115 -13.46 -17.50 1.44
CA PRO A 115 -14.63 -18.26 1.86
C PRO A 115 -14.34 -19.73 2.15
N ASP A 116 -13.41 -20.35 1.42
CA ASP A 116 -12.90 -21.68 1.76
C ASP A 116 -11.88 -21.57 2.89
N PHE A 117 -12.27 -22.07 4.07
CA PHE A 117 -11.41 -22.06 5.24
C PHE A 117 -10.02 -22.65 4.97
N SER A 118 -9.95 -23.72 4.16
CA SER A 118 -8.69 -24.39 3.84
C SER A 118 -7.73 -23.52 3.03
N GLN A 119 -8.21 -22.52 2.31
CA GLN A 119 -7.39 -21.63 1.48
C GLN A 119 -6.80 -20.45 2.26
N ASN A 120 -6.78 -20.52 3.59
CA ASN A 120 -6.30 -19.45 4.45
C ASN A 120 -5.09 -19.85 5.30
N ILE A 121 -4.22 -18.88 5.54
CA ILE A 121 -3.25 -18.89 6.64
C ILE A 121 -3.99 -18.45 7.91
N LEU A 122 -3.86 -19.25 8.96
CA LEU A 122 -4.47 -18.98 10.26
C LEU A 122 -3.54 -18.08 11.08
N LEU A 123 -4.01 -16.88 11.43
CA LEU A 123 -3.26 -15.92 12.26
C LEU A 123 -3.77 -15.93 13.71
N SER A 124 -5.09 -15.89 13.88
CA SER A 124 -5.78 -15.99 15.16
C SER A 124 -7.10 -16.77 14.99
N ASP A 125 -7.97 -16.73 15.99
CA ASP A 125 -9.31 -17.30 15.92
C ASP A 125 -10.19 -16.58 14.86
N SER A 126 -10.10 -15.24 14.82
CA SER A 126 -10.88 -14.36 13.96
C SER A 126 -10.14 -13.94 12.68
N GLU A 127 -8.83 -13.72 12.73
CA GLU A 127 -8.05 -13.20 11.61
C GLU A 127 -7.38 -14.30 10.80
N ARG A 128 -7.54 -14.20 9.47
CA ARG A 128 -7.01 -15.15 8.49
C ARG A 128 -6.58 -14.42 7.23
N LEU A 129 -5.68 -15.04 6.46
CA LEU A 129 -5.14 -14.46 5.23
C LEU A 129 -5.23 -15.46 4.08
N THR A 130 -5.94 -15.10 3.02
CA THR A 130 -6.10 -15.95 1.83
C THR A 130 -4.77 -16.21 1.14
N LEU A 131 -4.54 -17.46 0.76
CA LEU A 131 -3.48 -17.86 -0.17
C LEU A 131 -3.85 -17.58 -1.63
N GLY A 132 -5.13 -17.31 -1.89
CA GLY A 132 -5.71 -17.08 -3.20
C GLY A 132 -5.70 -15.61 -3.63
N LYS A 133 -6.64 -15.28 -4.53
CA LYS A 133 -6.78 -13.92 -5.04
C LYS A 133 -7.69 -13.12 -4.10
N ILE A 134 -7.16 -12.02 -3.58
CA ILE A 134 -7.96 -11.03 -2.86
C ILE A 134 -8.99 -10.41 -3.81
N ALA A 135 -10.26 -10.43 -3.40
CA ALA A 135 -11.38 -9.95 -4.19
C ALA A 135 -11.29 -8.44 -4.50
N ALA A 136 -10.75 -7.65 -3.56
CA ALA A 136 -10.54 -6.21 -3.73
C ALA A 136 -9.26 -5.93 -4.54
N PRO A 137 -9.36 -5.44 -5.80
CA PRO A 137 -8.20 -5.26 -6.68
C PRO A 137 -7.19 -4.23 -6.15
N GLU A 138 -7.66 -3.25 -5.38
CA GLU A 138 -6.82 -2.22 -4.74
C GLU A 138 -6.02 -2.74 -3.53
N LYS A 139 -6.37 -3.91 -2.99
CA LYS A 139 -5.72 -4.54 -1.82
C LYS A 139 -4.93 -5.80 -2.18
N ARG A 140 -4.75 -6.09 -3.47
CA ARG A 140 -4.26 -7.37 -3.99
C ARG A 140 -2.78 -7.68 -3.77
N ASN A 141 -2.00 -6.71 -3.28
CA ASN A 141 -0.55 -6.84 -3.04
C ASN A 141 -0.24 -7.00 -1.55
N VAL A 142 -0.80 -8.02 -0.90
CA VAL A 142 -0.39 -8.35 0.48
C VAL A 142 0.78 -9.32 0.48
N ASN A 143 1.67 -9.13 1.44
CA ASN A 143 2.74 -10.06 1.74
C ASN A 143 2.16 -11.24 2.55
N LEU A 144 2.42 -12.48 2.12
CA LEU A 144 2.00 -13.69 2.83
C LEU A 144 3.02 -14.16 3.87
N ASN A 145 4.16 -13.49 3.98
CA ASN A 145 5.15 -13.81 5.01
C ASN A 145 4.64 -13.39 6.39
N VAL A 146 4.63 -14.33 7.34
CA VAL A 146 4.18 -14.13 8.71
C VAL A 146 5.37 -14.22 9.66
N LEU A 147 5.57 -13.18 10.48
CA LEU A 147 6.54 -13.17 11.56
C LEU A 147 5.81 -13.36 12.90
N VAL A 148 6.06 -14.50 13.55
CA VAL A 148 5.48 -14.81 14.87
C VAL A 148 6.51 -14.60 15.97
N ILE A 149 6.30 -13.57 16.79
CA ILE A 149 7.16 -13.25 17.93
C ILE A 149 6.50 -13.74 19.22
N GLY A 150 7.29 -14.42 20.07
CA GLY A 150 6.84 -14.83 21.39
C GLY A 150 7.97 -15.45 22.19
N GLY A 151 7.90 -15.37 23.52
CA GLY A 151 8.89 -15.95 24.42
C GLY A 151 8.99 -17.48 24.33
N SER A 152 9.94 -18.06 25.04
CA SER A 152 9.98 -19.51 25.24
C SER A 152 8.70 -19.96 25.97
N GLY A 153 8.12 -21.10 25.58
CA GLY A 153 6.89 -21.61 26.20
C GLY A 153 5.59 -20.90 25.79
N SER A 154 5.63 -19.83 24.99
CA SER A 154 4.42 -19.09 24.55
C SER A 154 3.51 -19.87 23.59
N GLY A 155 3.90 -21.10 23.21
CA GLY A 155 3.08 -21.98 22.39
C GLY A 155 3.11 -21.69 20.88
N LYS A 156 4.11 -20.96 20.35
CA LYS A 156 4.25 -20.67 18.90
C LYS A 156 4.02 -21.91 18.02
N THR A 157 4.64 -23.03 18.37
CA THR A 157 4.48 -24.29 17.64
C THR A 157 3.06 -24.83 17.73
N ARG A 158 2.46 -24.83 18.93
CA ARG A 158 1.12 -25.39 19.17
C ARG A 158 0.01 -24.56 18.54
N TYR A 159 0.09 -23.23 18.65
CA TYR A 159 -1.00 -22.33 18.28
C TYR A 159 -0.90 -21.81 16.85
N HIS A 160 0.29 -21.71 16.27
CA HIS A 160 0.45 -21.19 14.92
C HIS A 160 0.97 -22.25 13.93
N ILE A 161 2.08 -22.92 14.23
CA ILE A 161 2.69 -23.88 13.28
C ILE A 161 1.79 -25.10 13.06
N LYS A 162 1.39 -25.81 14.11
CA LYS A 162 0.60 -27.05 13.99
C LYS A 162 -0.75 -26.85 13.30
N PRO A 163 -1.57 -25.83 13.64
CA PRO A 163 -2.85 -25.63 12.96
C PRO A 163 -2.67 -25.32 11.47
N ASN A 164 -1.67 -24.52 11.10
CA ASN A 164 -1.37 -24.24 9.70
C ASN A 164 -0.86 -25.48 8.94
N LEU A 165 -0.07 -26.36 9.57
CA LEU A 165 0.31 -27.64 8.95
C LEU A 165 -0.90 -28.56 8.76
N LEU A 166 -1.81 -28.59 9.74
CA LEU A 166 -3.03 -29.39 9.69
C LEU A 166 -4.09 -28.85 8.72
N GLN A 167 -3.96 -27.59 8.24
CA GLN A 167 -4.76 -27.10 7.12
C GLN A 167 -4.46 -27.85 5.82
N MET A 168 -3.24 -28.38 5.67
CA MET A 168 -2.86 -29.23 4.53
C MET A 168 -3.14 -28.58 3.17
N ASN A 169 -2.94 -27.27 3.08
CA ASN A 169 -3.30 -26.43 1.93
C ASN A 169 -2.12 -26.05 1.01
N ALA A 170 -0.89 -26.46 1.34
CA ALA A 170 0.31 -26.15 0.57
C ALA A 170 1.43 -27.18 0.81
N SER A 171 2.48 -27.14 -0.01
CA SER A 171 3.72 -27.87 0.27
C SER A 171 4.49 -27.18 1.39
N TYR A 172 4.93 -27.94 2.40
CA TYR A 172 5.62 -27.42 3.57
C TYR A 172 7.09 -27.84 3.61
N VAL A 173 7.95 -26.88 3.98
CA VAL A 173 9.34 -27.12 4.38
C VAL A 173 9.48 -26.60 5.80
N CYS A 174 9.86 -27.47 6.73
CA CYS A 174 9.94 -27.14 8.14
C CYS A 174 11.35 -27.40 8.68
N SER A 175 11.92 -26.39 9.35
CA SER A 175 13.04 -26.62 10.25
C SER A 175 12.46 -26.97 11.62
N ASP A 176 12.68 -28.20 12.07
CA ASP A 176 12.17 -28.70 13.36
C ASP A 176 13.34 -29.15 14.26
N PRO A 177 13.98 -28.21 14.98
CA PRO A 177 15.14 -28.52 15.82
C PRO A 177 14.85 -29.51 16.95
N LYS A 178 13.59 -29.68 17.34
CA LYS A 178 13.18 -30.56 18.44
C LYS A 178 12.61 -31.90 17.97
N GLY A 179 12.34 -32.07 16.67
CA GLY A 179 11.69 -33.26 16.11
C GLY A 179 10.21 -33.43 16.50
N THR A 180 9.64 -32.51 17.29
CA THR A 180 8.28 -32.66 17.84
C THR A 180 7.18 -32.52 16.78
N VAL A 181 7.41 -31.73 15.72
CA VAL A 181 6.36 -31.44 14.73
C VAL A 181 6.01 -32.70 13.97
N ILE A 182 7.00 -33.44 13.48
CA ILE A 182 6.74 -34.67 12.73
C ILE A 182 6.12 -35.77 13.60
N GLU A 183 6.53 -35.89 14.86
CA GLU A 183 5.95 -36.85 15.81
C GLU A 183 4.46 -36.59 16.07
N GLU A 184 4.08 -35.32 16.21
CA GLU A 184 2.74 -34.93 16.60
C GLU A 184 1.77 -34.81 15.43
N VAL A 185 2.19 -34.27 14.27
CA VAL A 185 1.30 -34.05 13.12
C VAL A 185 1.63 -34.90 11.88
N GLY A 186 2.77 -35.59 11.85
CA GLY A 186 3.21 -36.34 10.67
C GLY A 186 2.21 -37.41 10.22
N ARG A 187 1.61 -38.15 11.16
CA ARG A 187 0.58 -39.15 10.83
C ARG A 187 -0.66 -38.53 10.19
N ALA A 188 -1.06 -37.33 10.61
CA ALA A 188 -2.18 -36.63 9.99
C ALA A 188 -1.84 -36.20 8.56
N LEU A 189 -0.64 -35.66 8.33
CA LEU A 189 -0.17 -35.27 7.00
C LEU A 189 -0.14 -36.47 6.03
N VAL A 190 0.39 -37.62 6.46
CA VAL A 190 0.40 -38.84 5.61
C VAL A 190 -1.02 -39.27 5.26
N ARG A 191 -1.96 -39.23 6.21
CA ARG A 191 -3.39 -39.54 5.95
C ARG A 191 -4.04 -38.54 5.00
N GLY A 192 -3.60 -37.28 5.03
CA GLY A 192 -3.96 -36.24 4.07
C GLY A 192 -3.30 -36.37 2.70
N GLY A 193 -2.54 -37.44 2.44
CA GLY A 193 -1.90 -37.70 1.15
C GLY A 193 -0.51 -37.07 0.98
N TYR A 194 0.07 -36.49 2.03
CA TYR A 194 1.39 -35.88 1.95
C TYR A 194 2.50 -36.93 1.92
N LYS A 195 3.45 -36.73 1.01
CA LYS A 195 4.73 -37.46 1.00
C LYS A 195 5.73 -36.73 1.88
N ILE A 196 5.96 -37.25 3.09
CA ILE A 196 6.92 -36.66 4.02
C ILE A 196 8.34 -37.08 3.65
N LYS A 197 9.26 -36.10 3.64
CA LYS A 197 10.70 -36.31 3.51
C LYS A 197 11.41 -35.72 4.71
N VAL A 198 12.32 -36.49 5.31
CA VAL A 198 13.03 -36.10 6.54
C VAL A 198 14.53 -36.12 6.28
N LEU A 199 15.17 -34.97 6.47
CA LEU A 199 16.61 -34.85 6.57
C LEU A 199 16.97 -34.68 8.04
N ASN A 200 17.35 -35.77 8.69
CA ASN A 200 17.85 -35.76 10.06
C ASN A 200 19.37 -35.59 10.03
N THR A 201 19.87 -34.55 10.70
CA THR A 201 21.29 -34.21 10.82
C THR A 201 21.90 -34.63 12.15
N ILE A 202 21.09 -35.18 13.08
CA ILE A 202 21.54 -35.70 14.38
C ILE A 202 21.79 -37.20 14.26
N ASP A 203 20.79 -37.95 13.80
CA ASP A 203 20.88 -39.39 13.55
C ASP A 203 20.65 -39.68 12.07
N PHE A 204 21.76 -39.91 11.36
CA PHE A 204 21.73 -40.21 9.94
C PHE A 204 21.10 -41.58 9.62
N SER A 205 21.11 -42.53 10.57
CA SER A 205 20.46 -43.83 10.38
C SER A 205 18.93 -43.71 10.23
N CYS A 206 18.36 -42.68 10.85
CA CYS A 206 16.95 -42.32 10.79
C CYS A 206 16.67 -41.16 9.80
N SER A 207 17.56 -40.95 8.82
CA SER A 207 17.46 -39.89 7.81
C SER A 207 17.18 -40.45 6.42
N MET A 208 16.49 -39.71 5.56
CA MET A 208 16.28 -40.11 4.17
C MET A 208 17.50 -39.88 3.28
N HIS A 209 18.57 -39.31 3.85
CA HIS A 209 19.80 -38.91 3.18
C HIS A 209 19.56 -37.87 2.07
N TYR A 210 20.56 -37.04 1.81
CA TYR A 210 20.48 -36.01 0.77
C TYR A 210 21.79 -35.96 0.01
N ASN A 211 21.71 -36.11 -1.31
CA ASN A 211 22.85 -35.96 -2.20
C ASN A 211 22.65 -34.70 -3.07
N PRO A 212 23.34 -33.59 -2.78
CA PRO A 212 23.21 -32.35 -3.57
C PRO A 212 23.73 -32.51 -5.00
N PHE A 213 24.66 -33.45 -5.26
CA PHE A 213 25.26 -33.62 -6.58
C PHE A 213 24.27 -34.10 -7.64
N VAL A 214 23.17 -34.77 -7.24
CA VAL A 214 22.09 -35.20 -8.16
C VAL A 214 21.36 -34.00 -8.78
N TYR A 215 21.40 -32.84 -8.13
CA TYR A 215 20.70 -31.63 -8.54
C TYR A 215 21.59 -30.64 -9.30
N LEU A 216 22.85 -31.00 -9.57
CA LEU A 216 23.77 -30.17 -10.36
C LEU A 216 23.56 -30.49 -11.85
N HIS A 217 22.98 -29.55 -12.59
CA HIS A 217 22.73 -29.68 -14.02
C HIS A 217 23.52 -28.69 -14.86
N SER A 218 24.12 -27.67 -14.23
CA SER A 218 24.95 -26.68 -14.88
C SER A 218 26.07 -26.18 -13.97
N GLU A 219 27.05 -25.48 -14.54
CA GLU A 219 28.11 -24.81 -13.80
C GLU A 219 27.56 -23.74 -12.82
N THR A 220 26.41 -23.14 -13.12
CA THR A 220 25.77 -22.18 -12.20
C THR A 220 25.24 -22.85 -10.94
N ASP A 221 24.84 -24.13 -11.02
CA ASP A 221 24.38 -24.88 -9.85
C ASP A 221 25.55 -25.20 -8.92
N ILE A 222 26.74 -25.48 -9.49
CA ILE A 222 27.98 -25.67 -8.73
C ILE A 222 28.29 -24.40 -7.93
N LEU A 223 28.30 -23.24 -8.60
CA LEU A 223 28.53 -21.94 -7.94
C LEU A 223 27.52 -21.69 -6.82
N THR A 224 26.24 -22.04 -7.04
CA THR A 224 25.18 -21.89 -6.04
C THR A 224 25.41 -22.79 -4.84
N LEU A 225 25.74 -24.07 -5.05
CA LEU A 225 26.04 -25.02 -3.98
C LEU A 225 27.23 -24.57 -3.15
N VAL A 226 28.32 -24.17 -3.81
CA VAL A 226 29.54 -23.66 -3.17
C VAL A 226 29.23 -22.42 -2.34
N THR A 227 28.48 -21.47 -2.90
CA THR A 227 28.06 -20.26 -2.18
C THR A 227 27.23 -20.61 -0.95
N VAL A 228 26.29 -21.55 -1.07
CA VAL A 228 25.45 -22.00 0.07
C VAL A 228 26.30 -22.62 1.16
N ILE A 229 27.25 -23.51 0.83
CA ILE A 229 28.13 -24.13 1.83
C ILE A 229 28.93 -23.05 2.55
N MET A 230 29.69 -22.25 1.81
CA MET A 230 30.58 -21.22 2.37
C MET A 230 29.82 -20.20 3.22
N THR A 231 28.66 -19.71 2.75
CA THR A 231 27.88 -18.71 3.50
C THR A 231 27.36 -19.25 4.83
N ASN A 232 27.05 -20.55 4.90
CA ASN A 232 26.52 -21.18 6.11
C ASN A 232 27.61 -21.77 7.03
N THR A 233 28.86 -21.86 6.58
CA THR A 233 30.01 -22.34 7.38
C THR A 233 30.96 -21.24 7.83
N GLN A 234 30.79 -19.99 7.35
CA GLN A 234 31.51 -18.84 7.87
C GLN A 234 31.18 -18.63 9.36
N GLY A 235 32.17 -18.82 10.23
CA GLY A 235 32.07 -18.49 11.65
C GLY A 235 31.94 -16.97 11.89
N GLU A 236 31.69 -16.56 13.13
CA GLU A 236 31.51 -15.14 13.52
C GLU A 236 32.75 -14.24 13.31
N ALA A 237 33.86 -14.79 12.81
CA ALA A 237 35.10 -14.07 12.51
C ALA A 237 34.94 -13.18 11.28
N LYS A 238 34.33 -12.01 11.46
CA LYS A 238 34.37 -10.89 10.51
C LYS A 238 35.68 -10.12 10.67
N GLY A 239 36.76 -10.65 10.09
CA GLY A 239 38.04 -9.96 10.04
C GLY A 239 39.19 -10.86 9.60
N GLY A 240 39.49 -10.84 8.31
CA GLY A 240 40.59 -11.57 7.68
C GLY A 240 40.54 -11.42 6.16
N ASP A 241 41.69 -11.56 5.51
CA ASP A 241 41.85 -11.40 4.06
C ASP A 241 40.97 -12.39 3.27
N ASP A 242 40.28 -11.91 2.23
CA ASP A 242 39.35 -12.69 1.38
C ASP A 242 40.06 -13.82 0.61
N PHE A 243 41.39 -13.85 0.63
CA PHE A 243 42.21 -14.84 -0.07
C PHE A 243 41.73 -16.28 0.21
N TRP A 244 41.54 -16.64 1.48
CA TRP A 244 41.16 -18.01 1.85
C TRP A 244 39.75 -18.37 1.38
N GLN A 245 38.82 -17.42 1.44
CA GLN A 245 37.46 -17.62 0.93
C GLN A 245 37.47 -17.80 -0.60
N LYS A 246 38.26 -16.99 -1.32
CA LYS A 246 38.38 -17.11 -2.78
C LYS A 246 39.07 -18.42 -3.20
N ALA A 247 40.09 -18.86 -2.47
CA ALA A 247 40.78 -20.12 -2.71
C ALA A 247 39.85 -21.32 -2.45
N GLU A 248 39.07 -21.30 -1.37
CA GLU A 248 38.06 -22.33 -1.05
C GLU A 248 36.97 -22.39 -2.12
N ALA A 249 36.43 -21.25 -2.56
CA ALA A 249 35.44 -21.18 -3.63
C ALA A 249 35.97 -21.80 -4.93
N LEU A 250 37.21 -21.46 -5.32
CA LEU A 250 37.87 -22.03 -6.50
C LEU A 250 38.04 -23.56 -6.37
N LEU A 251 38.50 -24.03 -5.21
CA LEU A 251 38.68 -25.46 -4.95
C LEU A 251 37.38 -26.24 -5.10
N TYR A 252 36.28 -25.73 -4.57
CA TYR A 252 34.98 -26.41 -4.65
C TYR A 252 34.32 -26.33 -6.03
N CYS A 253 34.71 -25.37 -6.87
CA CYS A 253 34.17 -25.22 -8.22
C CYS A 253 34.95 -26.02 -9.29
N CYS A 254 36.16 -26.51 -8.98
CA CYS A 254 36.94 -27.28 -9.93
C CYS A 254 36.25 -28.64 -10.23
N PRO A 255 35.94 -28.94 -11.50
CA PRO A 255 35.49 -30.28 -11.89
C PRO A 255 36.59 -31.29 -11.55
N ALA A 256 36.23 -32.36 -10.85
CA ALA A 256 37.09 -33.54 -10.83
C ALA A 256 37.09 -34.13 -12.24
N ASN A 257 38.24 -34.05 -12.93
CA ASN A 257 38.47 -34.75 -14.20
C ASN A 257 38.34 -36.27 -14.03
#